data_AF-A0A3B9TB19-F1
#
_entry.id   AF-A0A3B9TB19-F1
#
_cell.length_a   1.000
_cell.length_b   1.000
_cell.length_c   1.000
_cell.angle_alpha   90.00
_cell.angle_beta   90.00
_cell.angle_gamma   90.00
#
_symmetry.space_group_name_H-M   'P 1'
#
loop_
_entity.id
_entity.type
_entity.pdbx_description
1 polymer ?
#
loop_
_entity_poly.entity_id
_entity_poly.type
_entity_poly.pdbx_seq_one_letter_code
_entity_poly.pdbx_strand_id
1 'polypeptide(L)'
;MMVGLIIVSCNKTTETPATQDVAFKASTATISDFKASTCDNPAPSYALIEIDGAIMQVGIFNLDGQILTNTLKLAPGTHTISMFVLKNDNNTPGVTSDDIEVLATPLTGANYANFVSHSLPFNFTVDAFMKTEVNIDVLCFEAADITNFGFAWFAIDKITVRELCFFGDFCTADYMTYAGTLYAQQANGLRHDMPAIFKVEVYKNNNFVVSYNNESWLGEGAPLCVQYPDFDGTVDNFSFKLYVKVLVGTSFEYKLFHTFTTVDGGQLNYGTDGVLDFVIGDCVPDADLVLPSYLNI
;
A
#
# COMPACT_ATOMS: atom_id res chain seq x y z
N MET A 1 -76.91 -43.55 6.48
CA MET A 1 -76.75 -42.14 6.89
C MET A 1 -75.26 -41.83 6.84
N MET A 2 -74.89 -40.86 6.02
CA MET A 2 -73.56 -40.61 5.47
C MET A 2 -72.95 -39.40 6.17
N VAL A 3 -71.79 -39.50 6.82
CA VAL A 3 -70.97 -38.37 7.30
C VAL A 3 -69.56 -38.92 7.56
N GLY A 4 -68.42 -38.40 7.10
CA GLY A 4 -68.09 -37.24 6.29
C GLY A 4 -66.56 -37.12 6.33
N LEU A 5 -65.90 -37.15 5.18
CA LEU A 5 -64.44 -37.02 5.07
C LEU A 5 -64.06 -35.55 5.30
N ILE A 6 -63.27 -35.26 6.34
CA ILE A 6 -62.74 -33.90 6.57
C ILE A 6 -61.51 -33.74 5.67
N ILE A 7 -61.68 -33.03 4.56
CA ILE A 7 -60.59 -32.59 3.71
C ILE A 7 -60.06 -31.30 4.36
N VAL A 8 -58.90 -31.37 5.01
CA VAL A 8 -58.16 -30.17 5.42
C VAL A 8 -57.58 -29.54 4.15
N SER A 9 -58.29 -28.55 3.61
CA SER A 9 -57.77 -27.66 2.59
C SER A 9 -56.70 -26.77 3.23
N CYS A 10 -55.43 -27.02 2.93
CA CYS A 10 -54.36 -26.04 3.18
C CYS A 10 -54.66 -24.79 2.34
N ASN A 11 -55.30 -23.79 2.94
CA ASN A 11 -55.33 -22.44 2.36
C ASN A 11 -53.88 -21.95 2.24
N LYS A 12 -53.34 -21.91 1.02
CA LYS A 12 -52.19 -21.05 0.70
C LYS A 12 -52.57 -19.64 1.11
N THR A 13 -51.85 -19.07 2.07
CA THR A 13 -51.99 -17.66 2.45
C THR A 13 -51.72 -16.80 1.22
N THR A 14 -52.65 -15.91 0.89
CA THR A 14 -52.60 -14.98 -0.25
C THR A 14 -51.69 -13.77 0.02
N GLU A 15 -50.95 -13.76 1.13
CA GLU A 15 -50.03 -12.68 1.44
C GLU A 15 -48.70 -12.91 0.73
N THR A 16 -48.30 -11.93 -0.07
CA THR A 16 -46.99 -11.88 -0.73
C THR A 16 -45.89 -11.95 0.34
N PRO A 17 -44.98 -12.94 0.28
CA PRO A 17 -43.86 -13.02 1.21
C PRO A 17 -43.03 -11.74 1.17
N ALA A 18 -42.61 -11.27 2.35
CA ALA A 18 -41.77 -10.08 2.45
C ALA A 18 -40.39 -10.27 1.80
N THR A 19 -39.90 -11.51 1.74
CA THR A 19 -38.62 -11.87 1.12
C THR A 19 -38.70 -13.25 0.48
N GLN A 20 -37.90 -13.46 -0.57
CA GLN A 20 -37.75 -14.71 -1.29
C GLN A 20 -36.28 -15.12 -1.39
N ASP A 21 -36.04 -16.43 -1.54
CA ASP A 21 -34.72 -17.00 -1.76
C ASP A 21 -34.18 -16.68 -3.15
N VAL A 22 -32.96 -16.15 -3.18
CA VAL A 22 -32.19 -15.85 -4.39
C VAL A 22 -30.83 -16.54 -4.29
N ALA A 23 -30.41 -17.22 -5.35
CA ALA A 23 -29.06 -17.76 -5.46
C ALA A 23 -28.44 -17.36 -6.80
N PHE A 24 -27.14 -17.11 -6.80
CA PHE A 24 -26.37 -16.84 -8.00
C PHE A 24 -25.63 -18.10 -8.42
N LYS A 25 -25.67 -18.37 -9.72
CA LYS A 25 -24.98 -19.48 -10.34
C LYS A 25 -23.92 -18.92 -11.27
N ALA A 26 -22.67 -19.02 -10.83
CA ALA A 26 -21.53 -18.51 -11.57
C ALA A 26 -21.05 -19.55 -12.57
N SER A 27 -20.95 -19.13 -13.84
CA SER A 27 -20.38 -19.93 -14.92
C SER A 27 -19.10 -19.27 -15.41
N THR A 28 -18.02 -20.04 -15.54
CA THR A 28 -16.79 -19.53 -16.14
C THR A 28 -16.99 -19.42 -17.65
N ALA A 29 -16.88 -18.22 -18.21
CA ALA A 29 -16.85 -18.08 -19.66
C ALA A 29 -15.49 -18.59 -20.17
N THR A 30 -15.51 -19.62 -21.01
CA THR A 30 -14.31 -20.14 -21.66
C THR A 30 -13.88 -19.19 -22.78
N ILE A 31 -12.77 -18.48 -22.57
CA ILE A 31 -12.17 -17.61 -23.58
C ILE A 31 -10.86 -18.27 -24.04
N SER A 32 -10.79 -18.68 -25.31
CA SER A 32 -9.59 -19.30 -25.90
C SER A 32 -8.41 -18.34 -26.06
N ASP A 33 -8.64 -17.03 -25.93
CA ASP A 33 -7.70 -15.96 -26.32
C ASP A 33 -7.09 -15.22 -25.11
N PHE A 34 -7.38 -15.66 -23.88
CA PHE A 34 -6.64 -15.18 -22.70
C PHE A 34 -5.23 -15.78 -22.69
N LYS A 35 -4.21 -14.97 -22.39
CA LYS A 35 -2.84 -15.47 -22.16
C LYS A 35 -2.75 -16.44 -20.97
N ALA A 36 -3.73 -16.39 -20.06
CA ALA A 36 -3.95 -17.42 -19.06
C ALA A 36 -4.87 -18.50 -19.66
N SER A 37 -4.29 -19.47 -20.37
CA SER A 37 -5.03 -20.63 -20.87
C SER A 37 -5.61 -21.51 -19.76
N THR A 38 -5.22 -21.25 -18.51
CA THR A 38 -5.70 -21.90 -17.29
C THR A 38 -5.94 -20.83 -16.21
N CYS A 39 -7.07 -20.94 -15.52
CA CYS A 39 -7.33 -20.14 -14.32
C CYS A 39 -6.50 -20.74 -13.18
N ASP A 40 -5.27 -20.28 -13.00
CA ASP A 40 -4.35 -20.82 -11.99
C ASP A 40 -4.59 -20.23 -10.59
N ASN A 41 -5.63 -19.39 -10.45
CA ASN A 41 -6.06 -18.84 -9.19
C ASN A 41 -6.53 -19.94 -8.22
N PRO A 42 -6.34 -19.76 -6.91
CA PRO A 42 -6.87 -20.70 -5.93
C PRO A 42 -8.40 -20.74 -5.97
N ALA A 43 -8.96 -21.87 -5.51
CA ALA A 43 -10.40 -22.07 -5.52
C ALA A 43 -11.11 -21.00 -4.66
N PRO A 44 -12.22 -20.40 -5.12
CA PRO A 44 -12.94 -19.42 -4.32
C PRO A 44 -13.54 -20.03 -3.05
N SER A 45 -13.62 -19.21 -2.01
CA SER A 45 -14.22 -19.54 -0.71
C SER A 45 -15.57 -18.85 -0.50
N TYR A 46 -15.78 -17.66 -1.08
CA TYR A 46 -17.04 -16.92 -0.99
C TYR A 46 -17.24 -15.94 -2.18
N ALA A 47 -18.44 -15.35 -2.27
CA ALA A 47 -18.79 -14.29 -3.20
C ALA A 47 -18.99 -12.95 -2.47
N LEU A 48 -18.45 -11.88 -3.02
CA LEU A 48 -18.76 -10.49 -2.66
C LEU A 48 -19.70 -9.93 -3.73
N ILE A 49 -20.91 -9.56 -3.31
CA ILE A 49 -22.00 -9.19 -4.22
C ILE A 49 -22.57 -7.85 -3.79
N GLU A 50 -22.73 -6.92 -4.73
CA GLU A 50 -23.45 -5.67 -4.49
C GLU A 50 -24.81 -5.70 -5.20
N ILE A 51 -25.88 -5.56 -4.41
CA ILE A 51 -27.26 -5.51 -4.90
C ILE A 51 -27.92 -4.26 -4.32
N ASP A 52 -28.48 -3.41 -5.19
CA ASP A 52 -29.12 -2.13 -4.84
C ASP A 52 -28.25 -1.24 -3.92
N GLY A 53 -26.93 -1.25 -4.14
CA GLY A 53 -25.95 -0.49 -3.36
C GLY A 53 -25.54 -1.11 -2.01
N ALA A 54 -26.06 -2.29 -1.65
CA ALA A 54 -25.66 -3.02 -0.46
C ALA A 54 -24.67 -4.14 -0.81
N ILE A 55 -23.47 -4.10 -0.20
CA ILE A 55 -22.45 -5.12 -0.36
C ILE A 55 -22.68 -6.25 0.66
N MET A 56 -22.68 -7.49 0.16
CA MET A 56 -22.89 -8.70 0.95
C MET A 56 -21.79 -9.71 0.68
N GLN A 57 -21.31 -10.35 1.74
CA GLN A 57 -20.46 -11.53 1.66
C GLN A 57 -21.33 -12.78 1.77
N VAL A 58 -21.24 -13.67 0.79
CA VAL A 58 -22.11 -14.85 0.67
C VAL A 58 -21.24 -16.08 0.45
N GLY A 59 -21.39 -17.09 1.32
CA GLY A 59 -20.70 -18.38 1.13
C GLY A 59 -21.11 -19.03 -0.19
N ILE A 60 -20.23 -19.86 -0.73
CA ILE A 60 -20.46 -20.60 -1.99
C ILE A 60 -20.31 -22.11 -1.78
N PHE A 61 -20.82 -22.87 -2.72
CA PHE A 61 -20.62 -24.31 -2.82
C PHE A 61 -20.58 -24.74 -4.28
N ASN A 62 -19.89 -25.85 -4.56
CA ASN A 62 -19.81 -26.42 -5.89
C ASN A 62 -20.85 -27.53 -6.05
N LEU A 63 -21.63 -27.46 -7.13
CA LEU A 63 -22.55 -28.53 -7.54
C LEU A 63 -22.36 -28.78 -9.05
N ASP A 64 -22.04 -30.02 -9.42
CA ASP A 64 -21.85 -30.44 -10.82
C ASP A 64 -20.88 -29.54 -11.63
N GLY A 65 -19.81 -29.08 -10.98
CA GLY A 65 -18.79 -28.21 -11.59
C GLY A 65 -19.21 -26.74 -11.74
N GLN A 66 -20.35 -26.35 -11.16
CA GLN A 66 -20.81 -24.97 -11.11
C GLN A 66 -20.68 -24.41 -9.70
N ILE A 67 -20.31 -23.14 -9.60
CA ILE A 67 -20.25 -22.42 -8.33
C ILE A 67 -21.61 -21.80 -8.07
N LEU A 68 -22.24 -22.16 -6.96
CA LEU A 68 -23.49 -21.56 -6.49
C LEU A 68 -23.26 -20.81 -5.19
N THR A 69 -23.95 -19.70 -5.02
CA THR A 69 -24.00 -19.02 -3.73
C THR A 69 -24.99 -19.68 -2.79
N ASN A 70 -24.76 -19.55 -1.49
CA ASN A 70 -25.81 -19.68 -0.49
C ASN A 70 -26.97 -18.73 -0.81
N THR A 71 -28.15 -19.06 -0.31
CA THR A 71 -29.36 -18.29 -0.57
C THR A 71 -29.33 -16.95 0.16
N LEU A 72 -29.59 -15.88 -0.60
CA LEU A 72 -29.89 -14.54 -0.14
C LEU A 72 -31.40 -14.37 0.02
N LYS A 73 -31.82 -13.46 0.91
CA LYS A 73 -33.22 -13.08 1.10
C LYS A 73 -33.43 -11.68 0.53
N LEU A 74 -34.17 -11.58 -0.58
CA LEU A 74 -34.51 -10.30 -1.22
C LEU A 74 -36.02 -10.12 -1.31
N ALA A 75 -36.51 -8.89 -1.28
CA ALA A 75 -37.93 -8.62 -1.49
C ALA A 75 -38.35 -9.01 -2.92
N PRO A 76 -39.62 -9.38 -3.17
CA PRO A 76 -40.10 -9.55 -4.54
C PRO A 76 -40.03 -8.22 -5.31
N GLY A 77 -39.54 -8.24 -6.55
CA GLY A 77 -39.35 -7.03 -7.35
C GLY A 77 -38.14 -7.07 -8.28
N THR A 78 -37.84 -5.92 -8.88
CA THR A 78 -36.65 -5.72 -9.71
C THR A 78 -35.51 -5.23 -8.84
N HIS A 79 -34.37 -5.92 -8.93
CA HIS A 79 -33.13 -5.59 -8.24
C HIS A 79 -32.02 -5.36 -9.26
N THR A 80 -31.05 -4.52 -8.91
CA THR A 80 -29.86 -4.28 -9.72
C THR A 80 -28.66 -4.89 -9.04
N ILE A 81 -27.94 -5.76 -9.73
CA ILE A 81 -26.61 -6.22 -9.32
C ILE A 81 -25.56 -5.33 -9.96
N SER A 82 -24.64 -4.80 -9.15
CA SER A 82 -23.57 -3.88 -9.58
C SER A 82 -22.16 -4.43 -9.37
N MET A 83 -22.00 -5.46 -8.53
CA MET A 83 -20.72 -6.13 -8.29
C MET A 83 -20.93 -7.63 -8.08
N PHE A 84 -20.07 -8.45 -8.69
CA PHE A 84 -19.96 -9.88 -8.40
C PHE A 84 -18.51 -10.32 -8.53
N VAL A 85 -17.90 -10.65 -7.39
CA VAL A 85 -16.50 -11.07 -7.29
C VAL A 85 -16.43 -12.31 -6.41
N LEU A 86 -15.76 -13.36 -6.88
CA LEU A 86 -15.44 -14.51 -6.06
C LEU A 86 -14.05 -14.33 -5.47
N LYS A 87 -13.94 -14.60 -4.17
CA LYS A 87 -12.71 -14.44 -3.39
C LYS A 87 -12.28 -15.76 -2.77
N ASN A 88 -10.98 -16.00 -2.72
CA ASN A 88 -10.39 -17.03 -1.87
C ASN A 88 -10.00 -16.36 -0.53
N ASP A 89 -10.32 -17.03 0.56
CA ASP A 89 -10.11 -16.53 1.93
C ASP A 89 -8.72 -16.86 2.49
N ASN A 90 -7.76 -17.29 1.66
CA ASN A 90 -6.41 -17.68 2.04
C ASN A 90 -6.29 -18.63 3.25
N ASN A 91 -7.33 -19.43 3.52
CA ASN A 91 -7.48 -20.25 4.73
C ASN A 91 -7.56 -19.45 6.05
N THR A 92 -7.99 -18.20 6.02
CA THR A 92 -8.21 -17.30 7.16
C THR A 92 -9.69 -16.85 7.26
N PRO A 93 -10.66 -17.77 7.48
CA PRO A 93 -12.08 -17.41 7.52
C PRO A 93 -12.40 -16.24 8.47
N GLY A 94 -13.01 -15.18 7.93
CA GLY A 94 -13.41 -13.99 8.69
C GLY A 94 -12.34 -12.90 8.81
N VAL A 95 -11.14 -13.11 8.26
CA VAL A 95 -10.09 -12.10 8.15
C VAL A 95 -9.97 -11.68 6.70
N THR A 96 -10.39 -10.46 6.36
CA THR A 96 -10.49 -10.03 4.95
C THR A 96 -9.24 -9.34 4.42
N SER A 97 -8.20 -9.17 5.23
CA SER A 97 -7.01 -8.39 4.87
C SER A 97 -6.08 -9.09 3.89
N ASP A 98 -6.16 -10.42 3.81
CA ASP A 98 -5.34 -11.27 2.94
C ASP A 98 -6.17 -12.06 1.92
N ASP A 99 -7.48 -11.77 1.84
CA ASP A 99 -8.37 -12.35 0.84
C ASP A 99 -7.98 -11.87 -0.56
N ILE A 100 -8.07 -12.77 -1.53
CA ILE A 100 -7.67 -12.52 -2.91
C ILE A 100 -8.86 -12.69 -3.85
N GLU A 101 -9.03 -11.74 -4.78
CA GLU A 101 -9.97 -11.86 -5.89
C GLU A 101 -9.49 -12.93 -6.87
N VAL A 102 -10.37 -13.88 -7.20
CA VAL A 102 -10.00 -15.00 -8.10
C VAL A 102 -10.82 -15.03 -9.38
N LEU A 103 -12.08 -14.62 -9.31
CA LEU A 103 -12.98 -14.51 -10.47
C LEU A 103 -13.85 -13.28 -10.31
N ALA A 104 -14.18 -12.61 -11.42
CA ALA A 104 -15.04 -11.43 -11.40
C ALA A 104 -15.90 -11.32 -12.66
N THR A 105 -17.02 -10.59 -12.55
CA THR A 105 -17.81 -10.17 -13.71
C THR A 105 -17.43 -8.74 -14.10
N PRO A 106 -17.10 -8.47 -15.37
CA PRO A 106 -16.67 -7.15 -15.82
C PRO A 106 -17.82 -6.14 -15.86
N LEU A 107 -17.47 -4.85 -15.71
CA LEU A 107 -18.40 -3.74 -15.83
C LEU A 107 -18.73 -3.45 -17.31
N THR A 108 -19.94 -2.95 -17.56
CA THR A 108 -20.39 -2.44 -18.85
C THR A 108 -19.46 -1.33 -19.31
N GLY A 109 -19.00 -1.42 -20.56
CA GLY A 109 -18.03 -0.48 -21.13
C GLY A 109 -16.57 -0.87 -20.90
N ALA A 110 -16.28 -1.89 -20.09
CA ALA A 110 -14.93 -2.42 -19.95
C ALA A 110 -14.56 -3.35 -21.13
N ASN A 111 -13.27 -3.56 -21.34
CA ASN A 111 -12.77 -4.39 -22.46
C ASN A 111 -13.30 -5.83 -22.40
N TYR A 112 -13.47 -6.38 -21.20
CA TYR A 112 -13.95 -7.75 -21.00
C TYR A 112 -15.47 -7.91 -20.99
N ALA A 113 -16.23 -6.81 -21.07
CA ALA A 113 -17.70 -6.85 -21.08
C ALA A 113 -18.27 -7.71 -22.21
N ASN A 114 -17.56 -7.81 -23.34
CA ASN A 114 -17.98 -8.59 -24.51
C ASN A 114 -17.76 -10.11 -24.38
N PHE A 115 -17.10 -10.56 -23.31
CA PHE A 115 -16.82 -11.98 -23.08
C PHE A 115 -17.80 -12.66 -22.12
N VAL A 116 -18.77 -11.91 -21.62
CA VAL A 116 -19.82 -12.39 -20.72
C VAL A 116 -21.19 -12.12 -21.34
N SER A 117 -22.19 -12.95 -21.03
CA SER A 117 -23.56 -12.74 -21.50
C SER A 117 -24.19 -11.48 -20.92
N HIS A 118 -23.85 -11.16 -19.66
CA HIS A 118 -24.34 -9.99 -18.95
C HIS A 118 -23.17 -9.34 -18.18
N SER A 119 -22.75 -8.16 -18.64
CA SER A 119 -21.84 -7.30 -17.86
C SER A 119 -22.61 -6.53 -16.79
N LEU A 120 -21.90 -6.04 -15.78
CA LEU A 120 -22.49 -5.32 -14.65
C LEU A 120 -22.51 -3.79 -14.89
N PRO A 121 -23.53 -3.06 -14.44
CA PRO A 121 -24.70 -3.53 -13.71
C PRO A 121 -25.80 -4.08 -14.63
N PHE A 122 -26.59 -5.03 -14.14
CA PHE A 122 -27.82 -5.45 -14.82
C PHE A 122 -28.95 -5.74 -13.83
N ASN A 123 -30.18 -5.79 -14.34
CA ASN A 123 -31.38 -6.00 -13.54
C ASN A 123 -31.84 -7.47 -13.58
N PHE A 124 -32.30 -7.98 -12.45
CA PHE A 124 -32.96 -9.27 -12.34
C PHE A 124 -34.27 -9.14 -11.54
N THR A 125 -35.18 -10.09 -11.71
CA THR A 125 -36.49 -10.07 -11.05
C THR A 125 -36.60 -11.20 -10.04
N VAL A 126 -37.00 -10.85 -8.82
CA VAL A 126 -37.30 -11.79 -7.73
C VAL A 126 -38.80 -12.04 -7.73
N ASP A 127 -39.19 -13.29 -7.96
CA ASP A 127 -40.59 -13.71 -7.91
C ASP A 127 -41.08 -13.78 -6.46
N ALA A 128 -42.36 -13.57 -6.23
CA ALA A 128 -42.93 -13.59 -4.87
C ALA A 128 -43.04 -14.99 -4.26
N PHE A 129 -43.08 -16.04 -5.09
CA PHE A 129 -43.46 -17.39 -4.67
C PHE A 129 -42.51 -18.47 -5.14
N MET A 130 -41.55 -18.13 -6.02
CA MET A 130 -40.56 -19.06 -6.55
C MET A 130 -39.15 -18.60 -6.20
N LYS A 131 -38.27 -19.57 -5.90
CA LYS A 131 -36.84 -19.29 -5.75
C LYS A 131 -36.30 -18.73 -7.06
N THR A 132 -35.58 -17.62 -6.98
CA THR A 132 -34.91 -17.04 -8.14
C THR A 132 -33.47 -17.54 -8.21
N GLU A 133 -33.10 -18.08 -9.37
CA GLU A 133 -31.70 -18.41 -9.69
C GLU A 133 -31.23 -17.44 -10.77
N VAL A 134 -30.14 -16.72 -10.50
CA VAL A 134 -29.55 -15.74 -11.42
C VAL A 134 -28.27 -16.32 -11.98
N ASN A 135 -28.22 -16.54 -13.29
CA ASN A 135 -26.98 -16.93 -13.96
C ASN A 135 -26.07 -15.71 -14.11
N ILE A 136 -24.80 -15.88 -13.79
CA ILE A 136 -23.80 -14.83 -13.94
C ILE A 136 -22.51 -15.44 -14.52
N ASP A 137 -21.94 -14.76 -15.51
CA ASP A 137 -20.68 -15.20 -16.09
C ASP A 137 -19.52 -14.50 -15.38
N VAL A 138 -18.49 -15.28 -15.05
CA VAL A 138 -17.28 -14.80 -14.40
C VAL A 138 -16.06 -15.14 -15.24
N LEU A 139 -15.05 -14.28 -15.17
CA LEU A 139 -13.75 -14.44 -15.80
C LEU A 139 -12.67 -14.55 -14.73
N CYS A 140 -11.56 -15.22 -15.06
CA CYS A 140 -10.36 -15.26 -14.21
C CYS A 140 -9.87 -13.85 -13.93
N PHE A 141 -9.79 -13.52 -12.65
CA PHE A 141 -9.31 -12.21 -12.23
C PHE A 141 -7.78 -12.21 -12.18
N GLU A 142 -7.18 -11.27 -12.88
CA GLU A 142 -5.75 -11.00 -12.83
C GLU A 142 -5.58 -9.53 -12.46
N ALA A 143 -4.79 -9.24 -11.43
CA ALA A 143 -4.59 -7.86 -10.96
C ALA A 143 -4.03 -6.95 -12.07
N ALA A 144 -3.22 -7.51 -12.98
CA ALA A 144 -2.68 -6.79 -14.13
C ALA A 144 -3.75 -6.36 -15.15
N ASP A 145 -4.89 -7.06 -15.20
CA ASP A 145 -5.99 -6.81 -16.13
C ASP A 145 -7.17 -6.08 -15.48
N ILE A 146 -7.00 -5.51 -14.28
CA ILE A 146 -8.09 -4.89 -13.52
C ILE A 146 -8.85 -3.80 -14.28
N THR A 147 -8.16 -3.02 -15.12
CA THR A 147 -8.78 -1.98 -15.96
C THR A 147 -9.63 -2.59 -17.08
N ASN A 148 -9.32 -3.81 -17.54
CA ASN A 148 -10.12 -4.54 -18.52
C ASN A 148 -11.44 -5.05 -17.92
N PHE A 149 -11.51 -5.22 -16.59
CA PHE A 149 -12.76 -5.46 -15.85
C PHE A 149 -13.56 -4.17 -15.58
N GLY A 150 -12.95 -2.99 -15.77
CA GLY A 150 -13.59 -1.69 -15.53
C GLY A 150 -13.54 -1.24 -14.07
N PHE A 151 -12.86 -1.99 -13.20
CA PHE A 151 -12.67 -1.57 -11.81
C PHE A 151 -11.65 -0.43 -11.73
N ALA A 152 -11.95 0.58 -10.92
CA ALA A 152 -11.04 1.68 -10.64
C ALA A 152 -10.21 1.37 -9.40
N TRP A 153 -8.88 1.48 -9.53
CA TRP A 153 -7.93 1.31 -8.44
C TRP A 153 -7.62 2.66 -7.79
N PHE A 154 -7.59 2.73 -6.46
CA PHE A 154 -6.74 3.69 -5.76
C PHE A 154 -5.51 2.94 -5.26
N ALA A 155 -4.33 3.34 -5.72
CA ALA A 155 -3.09 2.73 -5.25
C ALA A 155 -2.85 3.20 -3.84
N ILE A 156 -3.04 2.30 -2.89
CA ILE A 156 -2.41 2.43 -1.60
C ILE A 156 -0.94 2.08 -1.84
N ASP A 157 -0.16 3.08 -2.21
CA ASP A 157 1.29 2.97 -2.16
C ASP A 157 1.66 2.83 -0.68
N LYS A 158 2.13 1.64 -0.29
CA LYS A 158 2.62 1.42 1.06
C LYS A 158 4.00 2.09 1.18
N ILE A 159 4.10 3.09 2.05
CA ILE A 159 5.35 3.83 2.27
C ILE A 159 5.90 3.45 3.63
N THR A 160 7.13 2.95 3.65
CA THR A 160 7.90 2.70 4.86
C THR A 160 8.77 3.93 5.16
N VAL A 161 8.54 4.61 6.28
CA VAL A 161 9.42 5.70 6.73
C VAL A 161 10.62 5.09 7.44
N ARG A 162 11.81 5.36 6.92
CA ARG A 162 13.09 4.88 7.47
C ARG A 162 13.87 6.03 8.09
N GLU A 163 14.83 5.69 8.94
CA GLU A 163 15.62 6.66 9.70
C GLU A 163 17.12 6.29 9.68
N LEU A 164 17.97 7.31 9.56
CA LEU A 164 19.43 7.21 9.69
C LEU A 164 19.93 8.34 10.58
N CYS A 165 20.80 8.06 11.54
CA CYS A 165 21.34 9.06 12.45
C CYS A 165 22.80 9.38 12.13
N PHE A 166 23.14 10.66 12.17
CA PHE A 166 24.48 11.17 11.89
C PHE A 166 25.01 11.90 13.13
N PHE A 167 26.26 11.68 13.45
CA PHE A 167 27.00 12.49 14.41
C PHE A 167 28.36 12.84 13.80
N GLY A 168 28.93 13.97 14.19
CA GLY A 168 30.27 14.24 13.71
C GLY A 168 30.94 15.44 14.31
N ASP A 169 32.24 15.49 14.04
CA ASP A 169 33.17 16.48 14.56
C ASP A 169 33.84 17.25 13.44
N PHE A 170 34.10 18.53 13.70
CA PHE A 170 34.77 19.45 12.82
C PHE A 170 36.10 19.86 13.46
N CYS A 171 37.17 19.20 13.02
CA CYS A 171 38.53 19.46 13.47
C CYS A 171 39.21 20.48 12.55
N THR A 172 39.67 21.59 13.11
CA THR A 172 40.44 22.57 12.34
C THR A 172 41.56 23.19 13.18
N ALA A 173 42.73 23.36 12.58
CA ALA A 173 43.85 24.05 13.20
C ALA A 173 43.56 25.56 13.37
N ASP A 174 42.74 26.12 12.48
CA ASP A 174 42.41 27.54 12.43
C ASP A 174 41.09 27.86 13.14
N TYR A 175 40.74 27.12 14.19
CA TYR A 175 39.47 27.24 14.91
C TYR A 175 39.19 28.67 15.42
N MET A 176 40.23 29.45 15.71
CA MET A 176 40.10 30.86 16.11
C MET A 176 39.47 31.75 15.03
N THR A 177 39.54 31.36 13.75
CA THR A 177 38.90 32.10 12.65
C THR A 177 37.38 32.04 12.69
N TYR A 178 36.82 31.07 13.41
CA TYR A 178 35.38 30.91 13.62
C TYR A 178 34.82 31.81 14.73
N ALA A 179 35.60 32.78 15.22
CA ALA A 179 35.13 33.81 16.14
C ALA A 179 33.90 34.54 15.57
N GLY A 180 32.85 34.66 16.38
CA GLY A 180 31.57 35.28 15.98
C GLY A 180 30.65 34.37 15.16
N THR A 181 31.03 33.14 14.87
CA THR A 181 30.14 32.14 14.25
C THR A 181 29.39 31.32 15.30
N LEU A 182 28.56 30.38 14.85
CA LEU A 182 27.82 29.48 15.73
C LEU A 182 28.74 28.53 16.52
N TYR A 183 29.91 28.17 15.98
CA TYR A 183 30.88 27.36 16.72
C TYR A 183 31.38 28.08 17.99
N ALA A 184 31.43 29.40 17.99
CA ALA A 184 31.83 30.17 19.18
C ALA A 184 30.76 30.13 20.30
N GLN A 185 29.54 29.67 20.00
CA GLN A 185 28.42 29.59 20.93
C GLN A 185 28.26 28.20 21.56
N GLN A 186 29.03 27.20 21.12
CA GLN A 186 29.08 25.88 21.71
C GLN A 186 29.53 25.93 23.18
N ALA A 187 29.10 24.96 23.99
CA ALA A 187 29.30 24.95 25.44
C ALA A 187 30.78 25.08 25.86
N ASN A 188 31.66 24.43 25.10
CA ASN A 188 33.12 24.44 25.32
C ASN A 188 33.85 25.47 24.43
N GLY A 189 33.10 26.31 23.71
CA GLY A 189 33.62 27.35 22.83
C GLY A 189 34.49 26.84 21.68
N LEU A 190 35.22 27.78 21.06
CA LEU A 190 36.14 27.49 19.97
C LEU A 190 37.33 26.67 20.46
N ARG A 191 37.55 25.53 19.82
CA ARG A 191 38.65 24.61 20.09
C ARG A 191 38.99 23.84 18.83
N HIS A 192 40.09 23.11 18.85
CA HIS A 192 40.52 22.34 17.69
C HIS A 192 39.48 21.30 17.26
N ASP A 193 38.79 20.69 18.22
CA ASP A 193 37.80 19.62 18.05
C ASP A 193 36.41 20.09 18.50
N MET A 194 35.55 20.45 17.55
CA MET A 194 34.22 21.00 17.79
C MET A 194 33.15 20.09 17.20
N PRO A 195 32.02 19.86 17.89
CA PRO A 195 30.88 19.17 17.29
C PRO A 195 30.48 19.85 15.98
N ALA A 196 30.31 19.08 14.91
CA ALA A 196 30.02 19.63 13.60
C ALA A 196 28.60 20.22 13.57
N ILE A 197 28.47 21.44 13.05
CA ILE A 197 27.17 22.00 12.69
C ILE A 197 26.91 21.65 11.22
N PHE A 198 25.94 20.80 10.95
CA PHE A 198 25.72 20.23 9.63
C PHE A 198 24.24 20.13 9.27
N LYS A 199 23.99 19.93 7.97
CA LYS A 199 22.70 19.55 7.43
C LYS A 199 22.86 18.36 6.51
N VAL A 200 21.81 17.56 6.43
CA VAL A 200 21.70 16.46 5.48
C VAL A 200 20.51 16.73 4.58
N GLU A 201 20.74 16.71 3.27
CA GLU A 201 19.68 16.78 2.27
C GLU A 201 19.42 15.39 1.70
N VAL A 202 18.16 14.97 1.75
CA VAL A 202 17.70 13.68 1.26
C VAL A 202 17.16 13.86 -0.16
N TYR A 203 17.65 13.03 -1.07
CA TYR A 203 17.16 12.92 -2.44
C TYR A 203 16.66 11.50 -2.70
N LYS A 204 15.54 11.38 -3.40
CA LYS A 204 14.98 10.13 -3.91
C LYS A 204 14.90 10.20 -5.43
N ASN A 205 15.54 9.27 -6.12
CA ASN A 205 15.60 9.23 -7.59
C ASN A 205 16.02 10.59 -8.19
N ASN A 206 17.06 11.21 -7.60
CA ASN A 206 17.57 12.55 -7.91
C ASN A 206 16.64 13.73 -7.63
N ASN A 207 15.46 13.51 -7.07
CA ASN A 207 14.54 14.57 -6.64
C ASN A 207 14.77 14.89 -5.17
N PHE A 208 14.83 16.18 -4.84
CA PHE A 208 14.91 16.62 -3.45
C PHE A 208 13.65 16.22 -2.69
N VAL A 209 13.83 15.68 -1.48
CA VAL A 209 12.73 15.26 -0.60
C VAL A 209 12.63 16.19 0.59
N VAL A 210 13.70 16.28 1.38
CA VAL A 210 13.70 16.98 2.67
C VAL A 210 15.12 17.33 3.10
N SER A 211 15.26 18.34 3.96
CA SER A 211 16.52 18.70 4.60
C SER A 211 16.37 18.78 6.12
N TYR A 212 17.34 18.22 6.84
CA TYR A 212 17.44 18.27 8.28
C TYR A 212 18.75 18.96 8.67
N ASN A 213 18.77 19.67 9.81
CA ASN A 213 19.98 20.28 10.34
C ASN A 213 19.98 20.24 11.87
N ASN A 214 21.18 20.37 12.46
CA ASN A 214 21.40 20.36 13.91
C ASN A 214 21.73 21.75 14.49
N GLU A 215 21.43 22.82 13.75
CA GLU A 215 21.85 24.19 14.11
C GLU A 215 21.23 24.66 15.43
N SER A 216 20.00 24.25 15.73
CA SER A 216 19.27 24.64 16.93
C SER A 216 19.88 24.11 18.23
N TRP A 217 20.69 23.06 18.17
CA TRP A 217 21.49 22.56 19.29
C TRP A 217 23.00 22.64 19.03
N LEU A 218 23.41 23.43 18.04
CA LEU A 218 24.82 23.68 17.70
C LEU A 218 25.64 22.40 17.45
N GLY A 219 24.99 21.32 17.05
CA GLY A 219 25.61 19.99 16.91
C GLY A 219 25.98 19.29 18.22
N GLU A 220 25.59 19.82 19.38
CA GLU A 220 25.95 19.28 20.70
C GLU A 220 24.91 18.28 21.26
N GLY A 221 25.39 17.22 21.90
CA GLY A 221 24.59 16.39 22.82
C GLY A 221 23.63 15.37 22.19
N ALA A 222 23.39 15.40 20.88
CA ALA A 222 22.57 14.40 20.19
C ALA A 222 22.92 14.28 18.69
N PRO A 223 22.79 13.07 18.10
CA PRO A 223 22.90 12.86 16.66
C PRO A 223 21.72 13.49 15.91
N LEU A 224 21.95 13.84 14.65
CA LEU A 224 20.91 14.28 13.72
C LEU A 224 20.31 13.06 13.00
N CYS A 225 19.10 12.67 13.38
CA CYS A 225 18.37 11.60 12.71
C CYS A 225 17.52 12.15 11.55
N VAL A 226 17.68 11.53 10.38
CA VAL A 226 17.04 11.94 9.13
C VAL A 226 16.08 10.86 8.68
N GLN A 227 14.85 11.27 8.40
CA GLN A 227 13.80 10.36 7.95
C GLN A 227 13.60 10.48 6.44
N TYR A 228 13.37 9.33 5.78
CA TYR A 228 13.16 9.26 4.34
C TYR A 228 12.09 8.23 3.97
N PRO A 229 11.27 8.51 2.93
CA PRO A 229 10.17 7.63 2.54
C PRO A 229 10.62 6.60 1.49
N ASP A 230 10.59 5.33 1.87
CA ASP A 230 10.86 4.17 1.01
C ASP A 230 9.54 3.57 0.52
N PHE A 231 9.32 3.50 -0.80
CA PHE A 231 8.03 3.10 -1.36
C PHE A 231 8.05 1.60 -1.69
N ASP A 232 7.22 0.83 -0.99
CA ASP A 232 7.11 -0.62 -1.20
C ASP A 232 6.66 -0.91 -2.65
N GLY A 233 7.34 -1.82 -3.32
CA GLY A 233 7.02 -2.22 -4.69
C GLY A 233 7.68 -1.37 -5.78
N THR A 234 8.47 -0.36 -5.42
CA THR A 234 9.36 0.37 -6.35
C THR A 234 10.81 0.28 -5.89
N VAL A 235 11.75 0.40 -6.83
CA VAL A 235 13.17 0.53 -6.49
C VAL A 235 13.52 2.01 -6.40
N ASP A 236 13.80 2.49 -5.20
CA ASP A 236 14.16 3.85 -4.86
C ASP A 236 15.66 3.99 -4.65
N ASN A 237 16.27 4.91 -5.39
CA ASN A 237 17.67 5.29 -5.19
C ASN A 237 17.72 6.52 -4.29
N PHE A 238 18.31 6.37 -3.11
CA PHE A 238 18.48 7.46 -2.16
C PHE A 238 19.88 8.06 -2.23
N SER A 239 19.97 9.37 -2.08
CA SER A 239 21.22 10.08 -1.85
C SER A 239 21.10 11.02 -0.66
N PHE A 240 22.05 10.93 0.27
CA PHE A 240 22.14 11.79 1.44
C PHE A 240 23.36 12.69 1.28
N LYS A 241 23.11 13.98 1.05
CA LYS A 241 24.17 14.96 0.88
C LYS A 241 24.50 15.61 2.22
N LEU A 242 25.69 15.35 2.73
CA LEU A 242 26.20 15.91 3.97
C LEU A 242 26.86 17.25 3.72
N TYR A 243 26.26 18.31 4.25
CA TYR A 243 26.82 19.64 4.24
C TYR A 243 27.23 20.06 5.64
N VAL A 244 28.46 20.55 5.80
CA VAL A 244 28.93 21.11 7.09
C VAL A 244 29.01 22.63 6.96
N LYS A 245 28.55 23.32 7.99
CA LYS A 245 28.57 24.78 8.07
C LYS A 245 30.01 25.20 8.38
N VAL A 246 30.64 25.88 7.43
CA VAL A 246 32.05 26.27 7.50
C VAL A 246 32.23 27.67 6.94
N LEU A 247 33.40 28.27 7.15
CA LEU A 247 33.75 29.52 6.48
C LEU A 247 34.12 29.26 5.02
N VAL A 248 33.55 30.03 4.10
CA VAL A 248 33.88 30.04 2.66
C VAL A 248 34.15 31.49 2.28
N GLY A 249 35.42 31.84 2.11
CA GLY A 249 35.87 33.22 2.07
C GLY A 249 35.52 33.94 3.37
N THR A 250 34.67 34.97 3.28
CA THR A 250 34.16 35.71 4.45
C THR A 250 32.76 35.27 4.89
N SER A 251 32.15 34.32 4.18
CA SER A 251 30.78 33.85 4.44
C SER A 251 30.78 32.61 5.33
N PHE A 252 29.78 32.49 6.21
CA PHE A 252 29.58 31.29 7.02
C PHE A 252 28.39 30.50 6.47
N GLU A 253 28.66 29.45 5.70
CA GLU A 253 27.68 28.76 4.88
C GLU A 253 27.84 27.24 4.89
N TYR A 254 26.80 26.53 4.44
CA TYR A 254 26.82 25.09 4.31
C TYR A 254 27.55 24.66 3.05
N LYS A 255 28.66 23.94 3.21
CA LYS A 255 29.44 23.38 2.11
C LYS A 255 29.25 21.87 2.04
N LEU A 256 29.08 21.32 0.83
CA LEU A 256 28.97 19.88 0.61
C LEU A 256 30.32 19.20 0.88
N PHE A 257 30.32 18.17 1.72
CA PHE A 257 31.51 17.40 2.05
C PHE A 257 31.43 15.94 1.57
N HIS A 258 30.25 15.33 1.63
CA HIS A 258 30.07 13.95 1.21
C HIS A 258 28.67 13.67 0.67
N THR A 259 28.54 12.63 -0.14
CA THR A 259 27.25 12.12 -0.60
C THR A 259 27.21 10.61 -0.39
N PHE A 260 26.32 10.17 0.49
CA PHE A 260 26.03 8.75 0.67
C PHE A 260 24.94 8.33 -0.30
N THR A 261 24.96 7.08 -0.74
CA THR A 261 23.93 6.52 -1.61
C THR A 261 23.51 5.14 -1.12
N THR A 262 22.22 4.85 -1.18
CA THR A 262 21.66 3.52 -0.92
C THR A 262 20.48 3.25 -1.84
N VAL A 263 20.04 1.99 -1.90
CA VAL A 263 18.86 1.57 -2.63
C VAL A 263 17.86 1.00 -1.63
N ASP A 264 16.62 1.47 -1.67
CA ASP A 264 15.52 1.08 -0.79
C ASP A 264 15.91 1.15 0.71
N GLY A 265 15.61 0.09 1.45
CA GLY A 265 16.03 -0.13 2.85
C GLY A 265 17.47 -0.57 3.04
N GLY A 266 18.32 -0.44 2.03
CA GLY A 266 19.74 -0.75 2.15
C GLY A 266 20.40 0.07 3.25
N GLN A 267 21.22 -0.58 4.07
CA GLN A 267 21.99 0.10 5.11
C GLN A 267 23.12 0.92 4.48
N LEU A 268 23.32 2.14 4.97
CA LEU A 268 24.61 2.80 4.81
C LEU A 268 25.64 2.01 5.64
N ASN A 269 26.92 2.02 5.25
CA ASN A 269 27.97 1.51 6.12
C ASN A 269 28.13 2.49 7.29
N TYR A 270 27.59 2.13 8.46
CA TYR A 270 27.75 2.81 9.74
C TYR A 270 28.43 1.88 10.74
N GLY A 271 28.95 2.44 11.83
CA GLY A 271 29.55 1.71 12.94
C GLY A 271 28.55 0.77 13.63
N THR A 272 28.99 0.03 14.64
CA THR A 272 28.15 -1.00 15.28
C THR A 272 26.97 -0.47 16.12
N ASP A 273 26.84 0.84 16.30
CA ASP A 273 25.88 1.48 17.22
C ASP A 273 24.67 2.11 16.52
N GLY A 274 24.61 2.06 15.18
CA GLY A 274 23.49 2.61 14.42
C GLY A 274 23.53 4.12 14.21
N VAL A 275 24.65 4.77 14.56
CA VAL A 275 24.94 6.16 14.22
C VAL A 275 26.07 6.17 13.19
N LEU A 276 25.97 7.02 12.18
CA LEU A 276 27.07 7.28 11.27
C LEU A 276 27.92 8.41 11.84
N ASP A 277 29.07 8.05 12.37
CA ASP A 277 30.06 9.00 12.88
C ASP A 277 30.96 9.51 11.75
N PHE A 278 31.00 10.82 11.55
CA PHE A 278 31.94 11.43 10.61
C PHE A 278 32.84 12.45 11.29
N VAL A 279 34.04 12.61 10.76
CA VAL A 279 34.97 13.66 11.17
C VAL A 279 35.48 14.40 9.95
N ILE A 280 35.58 15.73 10.06
CA ILE A 280 36.36 16.55 9.13
C ILE A 280 37.67 16.90 9.81
N GLY A 281 38.78 16.35 9.32
CA GLY A 281 40.08 16.47 9.93
C GLY A 281 40.51 15.21 10.68
N ASP A 282 41.36 15.35 11.68
CA ASP A 282 42.17 14.26 12.24
C ASP A 282 42.01 14.05 13.75
N CYS A 283 41.01 14.67 14.39
CA CYS A 283 40.81 14.57 15.83
C CYS A 283 40.06 13.30 16.29
N VAL A 284 39.34 12.62 15.38
CA VAL A 284 38.61 11.37 15.66
C VAL A 284 38.93 10.31 14.60
N PRO A 285 40.11 9.68 14.64
CA PRO A 285 40.57 8.78 13.56
C PRO A 285 39.75 7.48 13.43
N ASP A 286 38.99 7.11 14.46
CA ASP A 286 38.17 5.89 14.49
C ASP A 286 36.71 6.12 14.04
N ALA A 287 36.37 7.31 13.53
CA ALA A 287 35.04 7.60 12.98
C ALA A 287 34.74 6.74 11.74
N ASP A 288 33.45 6.46 11.49
CA ASP A 288 33.01 5.66 10.33
C ASP A 288 33.41 6.32 8.99
N LEU A 289 33.39 7.65 8.96
CA LEU A 289 33.80 8.46 7.83
C LEU A 289 34.81 9.53 8.24
N VAL A 290 36.08 9.33 7.86
CA VAL A 290 37.13 10.34 8.02
C VAL A 290 37.29 11.15 6.73
N LEU A 291 36.99 12.45 6.80
CA LEU A 291 37.13 13.40 5.70
C LEU A 291 38.37 14.28 5.88
N PRO A 292 39.03 14.70 4.79
CA PRO A 292 40.19 15.57 4.87
C PRO A 292 39.90 16.89 5.62
N SER A 293 40.91 17.41 6.33
CA SER A 293 40.82 18.71 7.00
C SER A 293 40.38 19.80 6.03
N TYR A 294 39.48 20.66 6.49
CA TYR A 294 39.02 21.79 5.70
C TYR A 294 39.82 23.06 6.04
N LEU A 295 40.32 23.71 4.98
CA LEU A 295 40.97 25.01 5.05
C LEU A 295 40.15 26.02 4.22
N ASN A 296 39.87 27.17 4.83
CA ASN A 296 39.26 28.30 4.14
C ASN A 296 40.38 29.08 3.41
N ILE A 297 40.59 28.76 2.13
CA ILE A 297 41.60 29.38 1.27
C ILE A 297 41.11 30.66 0.60
#